data_AF-G7CHG2-F1
#
_entry.id   AF-G7CHG2-F1
#
_cell.length_a   1.000
_cell.length_b   1.000
_cell.length_c   1.000
_cell.angle_alpha   90.00
_cell.angle_beta   90.00
_cell.angle_gamma   90.00
#
_symmetry.space_group_name_H-M   'P 1'
#
loop_
_entity.id
_entity.type
_entity.pdbx_description
1 polymer ?
#
loop_
_entity_poly.entity_id
_entity_poly.type
_entity_poly.pdbx_seq_one_letter_code
_entity_poly.pdbx_strand_id
1 'polypeptide(L)'
;MWRIDPGSLRYAEELGRLLAELHAVPADEVAGTGLPVCSPEQVRQRWRRDLDTVCAELTVPEPARRRWLDWLADDGCRPRWSVLTHGELYPAHVLVDPDDRITGVLDWTTAEVGDPARDLAMQHALAPPAAFDRTLEVYRAAGGRVWPRLVEPRLVEPRLVEPCARLWSTAPIGYALFALQTGDAAHRSAAQAGFDDLAPG
;
A
#
# COMPACT_ATOMS: atom_id res chain seq x y z
N MET A 1 3.27 15.29 -15.67
CA MET A 1 4.37 15.58 -14.73
C MET A 1 3.73 16.03 -13.45
N TRP A 2 3.89 15.27 -12.36
CA TRP A 2 3.35 15.66 -11.05
C TRP A 2 4.06 16.91 -10.54
N ARG A 3 3.36 17.73 -9.74
CA ARG A 3 3.97 18.92 -9.13
C ARG A 3 4.94 18.57 -8.01
N ILE A 4 4.74 17.41 -7.37
CA ILE A 4 5.57 16.88 -6.29
C ILE A 4 6.60 15.93 -6.90
N ASP A 5 7.87 16.12 -6.54
CA ASP A 5 8.93 15.14 -6.78
C ASP A 5 8.95 14.12 -5.62
N PRO A 6 8.62 12.83 -5.86
CA PRO A 6 8.70 11.79 -4.83
C PRO A 6 10.11 11.62 -4.23
N GLY A 7 11.15 12.07 -4.93
CA GLY A 7 12.54 12.10 -4.45
C GLY A 7 12.90 13.31 -3.57
N SER A 8 12.02 14.29 -3.41
CA SER A 8 12.25 15.45 -2.52
C SER A 8 12.36 14.97 -1.07
N LEU A 9 13.52 15.22 -0.45
CA LEU A 9 13.73 14.92 0.98
C LEU A 9 12.80 15.75 1.87
N ARG A 10 12.45 16.97 1.46
CA ARG A 10 11.51 17.82 2.19
C ARG A 10 10.11 17.22 2.19
N TYR A 11 9.64 16.78 1.02
CA TYR A 11 8.38 16.06 0.90
C TYR A 11 8.37 14.77 1.73
N ALA A 12 9.45 13.99 1.70
CA ALA A 12 9.60 12.78 2.51
C ALA A 12 9.46 13.05 4.01
N GLU A 13 10.03 14.15 4.51
CA GLU A 13 9.88 14.54 5.92
C GLU A 13 8.43 14.92 6.26
N GLU A 14 7.79 15.74 5.43
CA GLU A 14 6.39 16.15 5.63
C GLU A 14 5.44 14.94 5.59
N LEU A 15 5.65 14.04 4.63
CA LEU A 15 4.90 12.80 4.50
C LEU A 15 5.09 11.91 5.73
N GLY A 16 6.31 11.77 6.24
CA GLY A 16 6.59 10.99 7.45
C GLY A 16 5.83 11.52 8.67
N ARG A 17 5.75 12.85 8.85
CA ARG A 17 4.97 13.47 9.95
C ARG A 17 3.47 13.27 9.76
N LEU A 18 2.96 13.52 8.55
CA LEU A 18 1.55 13.31 8.21
C LEU A 18 1.11 11.87 8.52
N LEU A 19 1.89 10.88 8.08
CA LEU A 19 1.57 9.48 8.29
C LEU A 19 1.59 9.12 9.78
N ALA A 20 2.52 9.68 10.56
CA ALA A 20 2.55 9.44 12.00
C ALA A 20 1.32 10.01 12.70
N GLU A 21 0.89 11.22 12.31
CA GLU A 21 -0.32 11.86 12.82
C GLU A 21 -1.58 11.07 12.44
N LEU A 22 -1.72 10.71 11.17
CA LEU A 22 -2.84 9.91 10.67
C LEU A 22 -2.92 8.54 11.36
N HIS A 23 -1.81 7.83 11.45
CA HIS A 23 -1.76 6.50 12.05
C HIS A 23 -1.91 6.52 13.58
N ALA A 24 -1.81 7.69 14.22
CA ALA A 24 -2.04 7.87 15.65
C ALA A 24 -3.50 8.12 16.00
N VAL A 25 -4.39 8.36 15.02
CA VAL A 25 -5.82 8.54 15.26
C VAL A 25 -6.39 7.28 15.96
N PRO A 26 -7.00 7.42 17.15
CA PRO A 26 -7.54 6.29 17.89
C PRO A 26 -8.66 5.58 17.13
N ALA A 27 -8.64 4.24 17.13
CA ALA A 27 -9.62 3.45 16.38
C ALA A 27 -11.07 3.63 16.88
N ASP A 28 -11.25 4.03 18.14
CA ASP A 28 -12.54 4.39 18.74
C ASP A 28 -13.08 5.73 18.24
N GLU A 29 -12.22 6.68 17.85
CA GLU A 29 -12.66 7.91 17.16
C GLU A 29 -13.14 7.62 15.73
N VAL A 30 -12.60 6.57 15.11
CA VAL A 30 -13.05 6.08 13.80
C VAL A 30 -14.33 5.26 13.93
N ALA A 31 -14.60 4.69 15.10
CA ALA A 31 -15.79 3.88 15.35
C ALA A 31 -17.06 4.75 15.19
N GLY A 32 -17.95 4.36 14.27
CA GLY A 32 -19.19 5.08 13.99
C GLY A 32 -19.15 5.99 12.77
N THR A 33 -17.98 6.18 12.14
CA THR A 33 -17.86 6.89 10.85
C THR A 33 -18.37 6.08 9.66
N GLY A 34 -18.56 4.77 9.84
CA GLY A 34 -18.88 3.83 8.77
C GLY A 34 -17.64 3.29 8.02
N LEU A 35 -16.44 3.76 8.37
CA LEU A 35 -15.20 3.24 7.80
C LEU A 35 -14.98 1.77 8.18
N PRO A 36 -14.43 0.94 7.26
CA PRO A 36 -14.07 -0.44 7.59
C PRO A 36 -13.03 -0.47 8.71
N VAL A 37 -13.25 -1.36 9.69
CA VAL A 37 -12.28 -1.62 10.76
C VAL A 37 -11.83 -3.07 10.68
N CYS A 38 -10.59 -3.26 10.21
CA CYS A 38 -9.99 -4.57 10.01
C CYS A 38 -8.79 -4.77 10.95
N SER A 39 -8.86 -5.81 11.78
CA SER A 39 -7.66 -6.33 12.47
C SER A 39 -6.62 -6.85 11.47
N PRO A 40 -5.35 -7.03 11.87
CA PRO A 40 -4.32 -7.55 10.98
C PRO A 40 -4.69 -8.88 10.32
N GLU A 41 -5.36 -9.76 11.07
CA GLU A 41 -5.83 -11.04 10.57
C GLU A 41 -6.99 -10.88 9.58
N GLN A 42 -7.91 -9.95 9.82
CA GLN A 42 -8.98 -9.66 8.85
C GLN A 42 -8.44 -9.05 7.55
N VAL A 43 -7.41 -8.21 7.61
CA VAL A 43 -6.70 -7.71 6.42
C VAL A 43 -6.11 -8.88 5.63
N ARG A 44 -5.44 -9.83 6.31
CA ARG A 44 -4.89 -11.03 5.68
C ARG A 44 -5.97 -11.89 5.02
N GLN A 45 -7.08 -12.12 5.72
CA GLN A 45 -8.21 -12.90 5.20
C GLN A 45 -8.90 -12.21 4.01
N ARG A 46 -8.98 -10.87 4.01
CA ARG A 46 -9.48 -10.11 2.87
C ARG A 46 -8.61 -10.34 1.64
N TRP A 47 -7.29 -10.13 1.74
CA TRP A 47 -6.37 -10.40 0.63
C TRP A 47 -6.44 -11.84 0.12
N ARG A 48 -6.61 -12.83 1.01
CA ARG A 48 -6.79 -14.23 0.62
C ARG A 48 -8.06 -14.41 -0.21
N ARG A 49 -9.19 -13.87 0.24
CA ARG A 49 -10.49 -13.93 -0.46
C ARG A 49 -10.45 -13.20 -1.80
N ASP A 50 -9.80 -12.05 -1.85
CA ASP A 50 -9.64 -11.24 -3.06
C ASP A 50 -8.85 -12.03 -4.12
N LEU A 51 -7.73 -12.64 -3.72
CA LEU A 51 -6.94 -13.50 -4.60
C LEU A 51 -7.75 -14.71 -5.08
N ASP A 52 -8.48 -15.39 -4.18
CA ASP A 52 -9.30 -16.54 -4.56
C ASP A 52 -10.42 -16.15 -5.54
N THR A 53 -11.05 -14.98 -5.36
CA THR A 53 -12.07 -14.44 -6.26
C THR A 53 -11.48 -14.18 -7.64
N VAL A 54 -10.33 -13.52 -7.72
CA VAL A 54 -9.66 -13.24 -8.99
C VAL A 54 -9.22 -14.54 -9.69
N CYS A 55 -8.67 -15.51 -8.95
CA CYS A 55 -8.28 -16.80 -9.51
C CYS A 55 -9.45 -17.66 -10.01
N ALA A 56 -10.67 -17.42 -9.51
CA ALA A 56 -11.86 -18.11 -10.01
C ALA A 56 -12.34 -17.57 -11.36
N GLU A 57 -12.06 -16.29 -11.65
CA GLU A 57 -12.65 -15.57 -12.78
C GLU A 57 -11.65 -15.22 -13.91
N LEU A 58 -10.35 -15.20 -13.59
CA LEU A 58 -9.27 -14.79 -14.49
C LEU A 58 -8.09 -15.77 -14.42
N THR A 59 -7.30 -15.82 -15.49
CA THR A 59 -6.10 -16.66 -15.53
C THR A 59 -4.94 -15.91 -14.88
N VAL A 60 -4.58 -16.33 -13.67
CA VAL A 60 -3.45 -15.77 -12.93
C VAL A 60 -2.23 -16.68 -13.09
N PRO A 61 -1.06 -16.17 -13.55
CA PRO A 61 0.15 -16.98 -13.64
C PRO A 61 0.55 -17.59 -12.30
N GLU A 62 0.81 -18.90 -12.29
CA GLU A 62 1.18 -19.64 -11.08
C GLU A 62 2.38 -19.04 -10.31
N PRO A 63 3.44 -18.52 -10.96
CA PRO A 63 4.52 -17.85 -10.23
C PRO A 63 4.06 -16.60 -9.47
N ALA A 64 3.11 -15.83 -10.02
CA ALA A 64 2.54 -14.65 -9.36
C ALA A 64 1.64 -15.04 -8.20
N ARG A 65 0.74 -16.00 -8.45
CA ARG A 65 -0.14 -16.56 -7.42
C ARG A 65 0.65 -17.11 -6.23
N ARG A 66 1.65 -17.95 -6.48
CA ARG A 66 2.52 -18.52 -5.43
C ARG A 66 3.23 -17.41 -4.65
N ARG A 67 3.79 -16.42 -5.33
CA ARG A 67 4.46 -15.28 -4.70
C ARG A 67 3.54 -14.50 -3.74
N TRP A 68 2.27 -14.32 -4.09
CA TRP A 68 1.28 -13.66 -3.23
C TRP A 68 0.81 -14.56 -2.09
N LEU A 69 0.64 -15.86 -2.33
CA LEU A 69 0.35 -16.85 -1.28
C LEU A 69 1.46 -16.92 -0.24
N ASP A 70 2.72 -16.97 -0.67
CA ASP A 70 3.89 -16.97 0.22
C ASP A 70 3.92 -15.70 1.06
N TRP A 71 3.65 -14.53 0.46
CA TRP A 71 3.51 -13.27 1.18
C TRP A 71 2.32 -13.25 2.16
N LEU A 72 1.21 -13.92 1.82
CA LEU A 72 0.08 -14.12 2.73
C LEU A 72 0.42 -15.09 3.86
N ALA A 73 1.32 -16.04 3.66
CA ALA A 73 1.76 -16.99 4.67
C ALA A 73 2.79 -16.42 5.66
N ASP A 74 3.52 -15.37 5.25
CA ASP A 74 4.67 -14.83 5.98
C ASP A 74 4.29 -13.81 7.07
N ASP A 75 4.31 -14.25 8.33
CA ASP A 75 4.00 -13.42 9.48
C ASP A 75 5.04 -12.30 9.73
N GLY A 76 6.26 -12.42 9.20
CA GLY A 76 7.30 -11.40 9.32
C GLY A 76 7.05 -10.19 8.41
N CYS A 77 6.28 -10.36 7.35
CA CYS A 77 5.94 -9.31 6.39
C CYS A 77 4.76 -8.43 6.82
N ARG A 78 4.19 -8.64 8.03
CA ARG A 78 2.95 -7.97 8.44
C ARG A 78 3.07 -7.27 9.79
N PRO A 79 2.40 -6.13 9.98
CA PRO A 79 2.30 -5.50 11.29
C PRO A 79 1.38 -6.32 12.20
N ARG A 80 1.66 -6.29 13.51
CA ARG A 80 0.80 -6.89 14.55
C ARG A 80 -0.31 -5.95 15.04
N TRP A 81 -0.55 -4.86 14.32
CA TRP A 81 -1.51 -3.82 14.68
C TRP A 81 -2.13 -3.24 13.41
N SER A 82 -3.28 -2.61 13.56
CA SER A 82 -3.93 -1.82 12.51
C SER A 82 -3.94 -0.34 12.91
N VAL A 83 -4.02 0.54 11.92
CA VAL A 83 -4.10 2.00 12.08
C VAL A 83 -5.11 2.56 11.10
N LEU A 84 -5.64 3.77 11.34
CA LEU A 84 -6.36 4.50 10.30
C LEU A 84 -5.39 4.78 9.15
N THR A 85 -5.79 4.40 7.93
CA THR A 85 -5.03 4.62 6.70
C THR A 85 -5.86 5.42 5.72
N HIS A 86 -5.18 6.19 4.86
CA HIS A 86 -5.79 6.86 3.73
C HIS A 86 -6.20 5.84 2.64
N GLY A 87 -5.33 4.86 2.37
CA GLY A 87 -5.62 3.73 1.49
C GLY A 87 -5.06 3.86 0.08
N GLU A 88 -4.97 5.10 -0.44
CA GLU A 88 -4.38 5.42 -1.75
C GLU A 88 -3.56 6.72 -1.70
N LEU A 89 -2.60 6.80 -0.79
CA LEU A 89 -1.81 8.02 -0.62
C LEU A 89 -0.67 8.09 -1.64
N TYR A 90 -0.76 9.01 -2.61
CA TYR A 90 0.28 9.29 -3.60
C TYR A 90 0.19 10.76 -4.08
N PRO A 91 1.17 11.29 -4.83
CA PRO A 91 1.26 12.71 -5.16
C PRO A 91 0.02 13.38 -5.76
N ALA A 92 -0.90 12.65 -6.41
CA ALA A 92 -2.13 13.25 -6.94
C ALA A 92 -3.15 13.59 -5.84
N HIS A 93 -3.07 12.93 -4.68
CA HIS A 93 -3.97 13.11 -3.54
C HIS A 93 -3.38 14.00 -2.46
N VAL A 94 -2.20 14.59 -2.69
CA VAL A 94 -1.51 15.44 -1.72
C VAL A 94 -1.37 16.85 -2.27
N LEU A 95 -1.79 17.84 -1.48
CA LEU A 95 -1.61 19.25 -1.78
C LEU A 95 -0.34 19.75 -1.12
N VAL A 96 0.53 20.39 -1.89
CA VAL A 96 1.75 21.05 -1.38
C VAL A 96 1.78 22.53 -1.69
N ASP A 97 2.37 23.31 -0.79
CA ASP A 97 2.70 24.71 -1.03
C ASP A 97 3.97 24.84 -1.93
N PRO A 98 4.41 26.06 -2.32
CA PRO A 98 5.64 26.26 -3.10
C PRO A 98 6.93 25.78 -2.42
N ASP A 99 6.82 25.42 -1.15
CA ASP A 99 7.86 25.02 -0.23
C ASP A 99 7.77 23.50 0.04
N ASP A 100 7.08 22.70 -0.78
CA ASP A 100 6.88 21.25 -0.57
C ASP A 100 6.22 20.86 0.78
N ARG A 101 5.60 21.79 1.51
CA ARG A 101 4.90 21.47 2.74
C ARG A 101 3.53 20.90 2.42
N ILE A 102 3.16 19.80 3.07
CA ILE A 102 1.84 19.21 2.87
C ILE A 102 0.79 20.10 3.53
N THR A 103 -0.18 20.55 2.76
CA THR A 103 -1.26 21.46 3.19
C THR A 103 -2.62 20.78 3.19
N GLY A 104 -2.74 19.59 2.60
CA GLY A 104 -3.98 18.83 2.58
C GLY A 104 -3.83 17.47 1.92
N VAL A 105 -4.76 16.58 2.27
CA VAL A 105 -4.92 15.24 1.70
C VAL A 105 -6.34 15.13 1.17
N LEU A 106 -6.47 14.66 -0.07
CA LEU A 106 -7.72 14.55 -0.82
C LEU A 106 -8.11 13.09 -0.99
N ASP A 107 -9.39 12.85 -1.29
CA ASP A 107 -9.94 11.54 -1.68
C ASP A 107 -9.83 10.42 -0.62
N TRP A 108 -10.54 10.60 0.49
CA TRP A 108 -10.63 9.66 1.60
C TRP A 108 -11.55 8.46 1.34
N THR A 109 -11.97 8.20 0.10
CA THR A 109 -12.94 7.13 -0.21
C THR A 109 -12.40 5.72 0.05
N THR A 110 -11.08 5.55 0.11
CA THR A 110 -10.41 4.27 0.38
C THR A 110 -9.90 4.10 1.80
N ALA A 111 -10.26 5.03 2.69
CA ALA A 111 -9.82 5.02 4.07
C ALA A 111 -10.37 3.80 4.83
N GLU A 112 -9.53 3.23 5.69
CA GLU A 112 -9.90 2.12 6.57
C GLU A 112 -8.96 2.06 7.77
N VAL A 113 -9.41 1.43 8.87
CA VAL A 113 -8.48 0.94 9.88
C VAL A 113 -7.91 -0.39 9.38
N GLY A 114 -6.63 -0.41 9.03
CA GLY A 114 -6.00 -1.53 8.33
C GLY A 114 -4.47 -1.52 8.40
N ASP A 115 -3.82 -1.97 7.32
CA ASP A 115 -2.37 -2.17 7.26
C ASP A 115 -1.61 -0.84 7.02
N PRO A 116 -0.80 -0.33 7.97
CA PRO A 116 0.01 0.88 7.80
C PRO A 116 0.92 0.88 6.57
N ALA A 117 1.34 -0.29 6.04
CA ALA A 117 2.17 -0.32 4.84
C ALA A 117 1.42 0.17 3.59
N ARG A 118 0.08 0.23 3.62
CA ARG A 118 -0.73 0.69 2.48
C ARG A 118 -0.41 2.13 2.09
N ASP A 119 -0.25 3.02 3.08
CA ASP A 119 0.08 4.43 2.82
C ASP A 119 1.58 4.67 2.57
N LEU A 120 2.44 3.68 2.84
CA LEU A 120 3.87 3.71 2.56
C LEU A 120 4.22 3.09 1.20
N ALA A 121 3.34 2.26 0.64
CA ALA A 121 3.64 1.46 -0.56
C ALA A 121 3.94 2.30 -1.80
N MET A 122 3.17 3.38 -2.02
CA MET A 122 3.37 4.28 -3.16
C MET A 122 4.66 5.08 -3.05
N GLN A 123 4.96 5.63 -1.87
CA GLN A 123 6.23 6.31 -1.64
C GLN A 123 7.40 5.36 -1.82
N HIS A 124 7.31 4.13 -1.30
CA HIS A 124 8.32 3.10 -1.52
C HIS A 124 8.53 2.82 -3.02
N ALA A 125 7.46 2.70 -3.80
CA ALA A 125 7.50 2.35 -5.22
C ALA A 125 8.03 3.49 -6.12
N LEU A 126 7.69 4.74 -5.78
CA LEU A 126 7.98 5.91 -6.62
C LEU A 126 9.26 6.64 -6.23
N ALA A 127 9.67 6.58 -4.96
CA ALA A 127 10.80 7.36 -4.45
C ALA A 127 12.13 6.59 -4.50
N PRO A 128 13.27 7.29 -4.72
CA PRO A 128 14.59 6.73 -4.47
C PRO A 128 14.73 6.24 -3.02
N PRO A 129 15.59 5.24 -2.74
CA PRO A 129 15.77 4.68 -1.40
C PRO A 129 15.97 5.73 -0.31
N ALA A 130 16.83 6.73 -0.54
CA ALA A 130 17.12 7.78 0.44
C ALA A 130 15.88 8.60 0.87
N ALA A 131 14.93 8.84 -0.05
CA ALA A 131 13.71 9.58 0.28
C ALA A 131 12.70 8.69 1.03
N PHE A 132 12.63 7.40 0.70
CA PHE A 132 11.81 6.46 1.47
C PHE A 132 12.38 6.25 2.89
N ASP A 133 13.69 6.07 3.02
CA ASP A 133 14.38 5.96 4.30
C ASP A 133 14.12 7.21 5.15
N ARG A 134 14.20 8.40 4.54
CA ARG A 134 13.89 9.66 5.22
C ARG A 134 12.43 9.73 5.71
N THR A 135 11.50 9.23 4.90
CA THR A 135 10.08 9.13 5.29
C THR A 135 9.92 8.25 6.53
N LEU A 136 10.55 7.07 6.54
CA LEU A 136 10.49 6.12 7.66
C LEU A 136 11.17 6.65 8.93
N GLU A 137 12.32 7.33 8.79
CA GLU A 137 13.02 7.99 9.90
C GLU A 137 12.11 8.99 10.62
N VAL A 138 11.48 9.90 9.86
CA VAL A 138 10.61 10.93 10.42
C VAL A 138 9.32 10.33 10.96
N TYR A 139 8.71 9.38 10.25
CA TYR A 139 7.55 8.64 10.71
C TYR A 139 7.82 8.00 12.08
N ARG A 140 8.96 7.32 12.24
CA ARG A 140 9.35 6.71 13.53
C ARG A 140 9.62 7.75 14.61
N ALA A 141 10.32 8.83 14.28
CA ALA A 141 10.62 9.91 15.22
C ALA A 141 9.35 10.61 15.74
N ALA A 142 8.30 10.68 14.92
CA ALA A 142 7.01 11.27 15.27
C ALA A 142 6.04 10.29 15.99
N GLY A 143 6.48 9.08 16.32
CA GLY A 143 5.68 8.08 17.07
C GLY A 143 5.09 6.96 16.22
N GLY A 144 5.33 6.98 14.91
CA GLY A 144 4.98 5.91 13.99
C GLY A 144 5.65 4.58 14.36
N ARG A 145 4.87 3.50 14.32
CA ARG A 145 5.36 2.15 14.61
C ARG A 145 5.84 1.49 13.33
N VAL A 146 7.02 0.86 13.39
CA VAL A 146 7.61 0.07 12.31
C VAL A 146 7.91 -1.35 12.79
N TRP A 147 8.05 -2.30 11.87
CA TRP A 147 8.46 -3.68 12.17
C TRP A 147 9.71 -4.04 11.37
N PRO A 148 10.50 -5.05 11.78
CA PRO A 148 11.83 -5.32 11.23
C PRO A 148 11.88 -5.35 9.70
N ARG A 149 10.94 -6.05 9.05
CA ARG A 149 10.92 -6.17 7.59
C ARG A 149 10.44 -4.94 6.82
N LEU A 150 9.82 -3.96 7.48
CA LEU A 150 9.50 -2.68 6.85
C LEU A 150 10.76 -1.81 6.68
N VAL A 151 11.77 -2.02 7.53
CA VAL A 151 13.00 -1.20 7.62
C VAL A 151 14.25 -1.99 7.23
N GLU A 152 14.10 -3.21 6.73
CA GLU A 152 15.23 -4.01 6.25
C GLU A 152 15.83 -3.32 5.01
N PRO A 153 17.14 -3.08 4.95
CA PRO A 153 17.74 -2.39 3.82
C PRO A 153 17.52 -3.16 2.52
N ARG A 154 17.08 -2.46 1.46
CA ARG A 154 16.99 -2.93 0.05
C ARG A 154 18.27 -3.61 -0.50
N LEU A 155 19.37 -3.58 0.24
CA LEU A 155 20.70 -4.08 -0.13
C LEU A 155 20.96 -5.55 0.27
N VAL A 156 20.07 -6.20 1.02
CA VAL A 156 20.26 -7.60 1.46
C VAL A 156 19.39 -8.55 0.63
N GLU A 157 19.96 -9.04 -0.47
CA GLU A 157 19.39 -10.00 -1.44
C GLU A 157 18.10 -9.59 -2.20
N PRO A 158 17.99 -9.85 -3.52
CA PRO A 158 16.77 -9.62 -4.32
C PRO A 158 15.51 -10.40 -3.88
N ARG A 159 15.58 -11.19 -2.80
CA ARG A 159 14.53 -12.12 -2.35
C ARG A 159 13.68 -11.57 -1.21
N LEU A 160 14.17 -10.59 -0.45
CA LEU A 160 13.45 -9.94 0.65
C LEU A 160 12.78 -8.67 0.14
N VAL A 161 11.69 -8.86 -0.60
CA VAL A 161 10.85 -7.74 -1.03
C VAL A 161 10.06 -7.25 0.19
N GLU A 162 10.43 -6.05 0.67
CA GLU A 162 9.80 -5.29 1.74
C GLU A 162 8.26 -5.26 1.60
N PRO A 163 7.48 -5.27 2.70
CA PRO A 163 6.01 -5.32 2.70
C PRO A 163 5.34 -4.37 1.70
N CYS A 164 5.88 -3.16 1.54
CA CYS A 164 5.44 -2.16 0.58
C CYS A 164 5.52 -2.63 -0.88
N ALA A 165 6.64 -3.24 -1.29
CA ALA A 165 6.80 -3.74 -2.65
C ALA A 165 5.97 -5.00 -2.90
N ARG A 166 5.73 -5.83 -1.87
CA ARG A 166 4.77 -6.95 -1.96
C ARG A 166 3.36 -6.44 -2.19
N LEU A 167 2.91 -5.47 -1.41
CA LEU A 167 1.62 -4.80 -1.60
C LEU A 167 1.51 -4.19 -2.99
N TRP A 168 2.53 -3.45 -3.45
CA TRP A 168 2.54 -2.89 -4.80
C TRP A 168 2.39 -3.96 -5.89
N SER A 169 3.04 -5.12 -5.72
CA SER A 169 2.94 -6.24 -6.68
C SER A 169 1.53 -6.86 -6.77
N THR A 170 0.61 -6.51 -5.85
CA THR A 170 -0.79 -6.96 -5.87
C THR A 170 -1.72 -6.02 -6.62
N ALA A 171 -1.23 -4.90 -7.18
CA ALA A 171 -2.06 -3.95 -7.93
C ALA A 171 -2.97 -4.60 -9.01
N PRO A 172 -2.53 -5.64 -9.75
CA PRO A 172 -3.42 -6.34 -10.68
C PRO A 172 -4.64 -7.01 -10.03
N ILE A 173 -4.55 -7.44 -8.77
CA ILE A 173 -5.68 -7.99 -8.02
C ILE A 173 -6.74 -6.90 -7.82
N GLY A 174 -6.33 -5.69 -7.40
CA GLY A 174 -7.23 -4.56 -7.19
C GLY A 174 -7.96 -4.17 -8.48
N TYR A 175 -7.22 -4.07 -9.60
CA TYR A 175 -7.83 -3.75 -10.89
C TYR A 175 -8.77 -4.86 -11.40
N ALA A 176 -8.41 -6.13 -11.17
CA ALA A 176 -9.28 -7.25 -11.50
C ALA A 176 -10.59 -7.23 -10.71
N LEU A 177 -10.55 -6.95 -9.40
CA LEU A 177 -11.75 -6.80 -8.58
C LEU A 177 -12.65 -5.67 -9.09
N PHE A 178 -12.06 -4.53 -9.45
CA PHE A 178 -12.79 -3.44 -10.08
C PHE A 178 -13.46 -3.89 -11.40
N ALA A 179 -12.71 -4.56 -12.28
CA ALA A 179 -13.25 -5.06 -13.55
C ALA A 179 -14.41 -6.04 -13.36
N LEU A 180 -14.31 -6.94 -12.37
CA LEU A 180 -15.38 -7.88 -12.01
C LEU A 180 -16.61 -7.16 -11.45
N GLN A 181 -16.41 -6.10 -10.65
CA GLN A 181 -17.49 -5.30 -10.09
C GLN A 181 -18.22 -4.49 -11.16
N THR A 182 -17.53 -3.92 -12.15
CA THR A 182 -18.19 -3.16 -13.22
C THR A 182 -18.90 -4.05 -14.23
N GLY A 183 -18.48 -5.31 -14.37
CA GLY A 183 -18.98 -6.22 -15.41
C GLY A 183 -18.64 -5.78 -16.84
N ASP A 184 -17.72 -4.83 -16.99
CA ASP A 184 -17.34 -4.26 -18.28
C ASP A 184 -16.30 -5.16 -18.96
N ALA A 185 -16.60 -5.60 -20.19
CA ALA A 185 -15.73 -6.47 -20.96
C ALA A 185 -14.37 -5.83 -21.28
N ALA A 186 -14.29 -4.51 -21.42
CA ALA A 186 -13.04 -3.79 -21.66
C ALA A 186 -12.15 -3.82 -20.41
N HIS A 187 -12.71 -3.54 -19.23
CA HIS A 187 -11.97 -3.66 -17.97
C HIS A 187 -11.54 -5.10 -17.70
N ARG A 188 -12.39 -6.09 -17.99
CA ARG A 188 -12.05 -7.50 -17.82
C ARG A 188 -10.88 -7.91 -18.73
N SER A 189 -10.91 -7.48 -19.99
CA SER A 189 -9.83 -7.77 -20.94
C SER A 189 -8.51 -7.10 -20.53
N ALA A 190 -8.56 -5.85 -20.06
CA ALA A 190 -7.39 -5.15 -19.55
C ALA A 190 -6.84 -5.82 -18.27
N ALA A 191 -7.72 -6.29 -17.38
CA ALA A 191 -7.31 -7.03 -16.19
C ALA A 191 -6.61 -8.35 -16.55
N GLN A 192 -7.12 -9.08 -17.54
CA GLN A 192 -6.47 -10.30 -18.04
C GLN A 192 -5.09 -9.99 -18.64
N ALA A 193 -4.97 -8.95 -19.47
CA ALA A 193 -3.69 -8.54 -20.05
C ALA A 193 -2.65 -8.20 -18.96
N GLY A 194 -3.06 -7.52 -17.88
CA GLY A 194 -2.19 -7.22 -16.76
C GLY A 194 -1.68 -8.47 -16.01
N PHE A 195 -2.43 -9.58 -16.02
CA PHE A 195 -1.92 -10.86 -15.52
C PHE A 195 -1.02 -11.56 -16.54
N ASP A 196 -1.32 -11.47 -17.83
CA ASP A 196 -0.49 -12.07 -18.88
C ASP A 196 0.93 -11.48 -18.89
N ASP A 197 1.07 -10.17 -18.62
CA ASP A 197 2.35 -9.47 -18.47
C ASP A 197 3.19 -9.97 -17.26
N LEU A 198 2.57 -10.67 -16.31
CA LEU A 198 3.25 -11.30 -15.17
C LEU A 198 3.72 -12.73 -15.45
N ALA A 199 3.34 -13.31 -16.60
CA ALA A 199 3.78 -14.64 -16.98
C ALA A 199 5.29 -14.63 -17.30
N PRO A 200 6.04 -15.67 -16.92
CA PRO A 200 7.41 -15.81 -17.39
C PRO A 200 7.40 -15.97 -18.93
N GLY A 201 8.18 -15.14 -19.62
CA GLY A 201 8.42 -15.23 -21.06
C GLY A 201 9.26 -16.44 -21.46
#